data_AF-A0A2A2QC19-F1
#
_entry.id   AF-A0A2A2QC19-F1
#
_cell.length_a   1.000
_cell.length_b   1.000
_cell.length_c   1.000
_cell.angle_alpha   90.00
_cell.angle_beta   90.00
_cell.angle_gamma   90.00
#
_symmetry.space_group_name_H-M   'P 1'
#
loop_
_entity.id
_entity.type
_entity.pdbx_description
1 polymer ?
#
loop_
_entity_poly.entity_id
_entity_poly.type
_entity_poly.pdbx_seq_one_letter_code
_entity_poly.pdbx_strand_id
1 'polypeptide(L)'
;MDENNYAAALQLLQESGDHDQLISTLRFKVPFPGEDLKPRMLEAVRELLALQEAAADPADPANPHLPSELRAELARRTDESLSSLWPLCHKLTLLARSKVKPEALRERIAGVTSQLEDLARNAEATRNQLAHITLGASELEINVATEQVGAMKWQVTEMQRIDALLDD
;
A
#
# COMPACT_ATOMS: atom_id res chain seq x y z
N MET A 1 15.56 23.21 8.88
CA MET A 1 14.22 22.70 9.27
C MET A 1 13.51 22.40 7.98
N ASP A 2 13.43 21.13 7.61
CA ASP A 2 12.84 20.71 6.33
C ASP A 2 11.36 21.07 6.29
N GLU A 3 11.01 21.98 5.40
CA GLU A 3 9.71 22.65 5.37
C GLU A 3 8.52 21.76 4.98
N ASN A 4 8.68 20.45 4.76
CA ASN A 4 7.56 19.49 4.68
C ASN A 4 8.11 18.05 4.67
N ASN A 5 8.33 17.46 5.85
CA ASN A 5 8.53 16.01 5.93
C ASN A 5 7.18 15.31 5.77
N TYR A 6 6.77 15.10 4.51
CA TYR A 6 5.53 14.40 4.18
C TYR A 6 5.50 12.98 4.72
N ALA A 7 6.66 12.31 4.86
CA ALA A 7 6.67 10.95 5.37
C ALA A 7 6.16 10.88 6.82
N ALA A 8 6.66 11.77 7.68
CA ALA A 8 6.22 11.86 9.07
C ALA A 8 4.75 12.26 9.19
N ALA A 9 4.27 13.19 8.36
CA ALA A 9 2.86 13.60 8.37
C ALA A 9 1.91 12.48 7.94
N LEU A 10 2.28 11.71 6.91
CA LEU A 10 1.48 10.58 6.43
C LEU A 10 1.50 9.41 7.42
N GLN A 11 2.65 9.13 8.04
CA GLN A 11 2.77 8.15 9.12
C GLN A 11 1.84 8.49 10.29
N LEU A 12 1.82 9.75 10.73
CA LEU A 12 0.94 10.19 11.82
C LEU A 12 -0.55 10.03 11.47
N LEU A 13 -0.93 10.30 10.21
CA LEU A 13 -2.32 10.11 9.76
C LEU A 13 -2.72 8.63 9.69
N GLN A 14 -1.78 7.75 9.32
CA GLN A 14 -1.98 6.30 9.38
C GLN A 14 -2.14 5.84 10.84
N GLU A 15 -1.24 6.24 11.74
CA GLU A 15 -1.26 5.87 13.16
C GLU A 15 -2.51 6.39 13.87
N SER A 16 -3.06 7.53 13.45
CA SER A 16 -4.32 8.06 13.98
C SER A 16 -5.56 7.35 13.43
N GLY A 17 -5.42 6.47 12.44
CA GLY A 17 -6.52 5.79 11.77
C GLY A 17 -7.42 6.72 10.94
N ASP A 18 -6.93 7.90 10.53
CA ASP A 18 -7.73 8.87 9.77
C ASP A 18 -7.52 8.66 8.26
N HIS A 19 -8.14 7.60 7.74
CA HIS A 19 -8.01 7.17 6.35
C HIS A 19 -8.46 8.25 5.36
N ASP A 20 -9.53 8.98 5.67
CA ASP A 20 -10.05 10.05 4.81
C ASP A 20 -9.06 11.23 4.72
N GLN A 21 -8.51 11.65 5.86
CA GLN A 21 -7.52 12.72 5.89
C GLN A 21 -6.20 12.30 5.25
N LEU A 22 -5.81 11.03 5.37
CA LEU A 22 -4.65 10.45 4.70
C LEU A 22 -4.80 10.50 3.17
N ILE A 23 -5.92 10.00 2.64
CA ILE A 23 -6.22 10.04 1.20
C ILE A 23 -6.34 11.49 0.69
N SER A 24 -6.97 12.38 1.46
CA SER A 24 -7.05 13.80 1.14
C SER A 24 -5.67 14.46 1.06
N THR A 25 -4.78 14.14 2.01
CA THR A 25 -3.41 14.65 2.05
C THR A 25 -2.62 14.19 0.83
N LEU A 26 -2.66 12.90 0.49
CA LEU A 26 -2.04 12.37 -0.72
C LEU A 26 -2.60 13.05 -1.99
N ARG A 27 -3.93 13.26 -2.05
CA ARG A 27 -4.57 13.84 -3.22
C ARG A 27 -4.28 15.33 -3.42
N PHE A 28 -4.20 16.11 -2.35
CA PHE A 28 -4.20 17.58 -2.46
C PHE A 28 -2.94 18.26 -1.92
N LYS A 29 -2.14 17.60 -1.09
CA LYS A 29 -0.99 18.22 -0.40
C LYS A 29 0.36 17.70 -0.88
N VAL A 30 0.42 16.45 -1.34
CA VAL A 30 1.67 15.82 -1.81
C VAL A 30 1.93 16.19 -3.28
N PRO A 31 3.04 16.90 -3.59
CA PRO A 31 3.39 17.25 -4.96
C PRO A 31 4.10 16.09 -5.66
N PHE A 32 3.34 15.19 -6.29
CA PHE A 32 3.90 14.08 -7.06
C PHE A 32 4.51 14.54 -8.39
N PRO A 33 5.64 13.94 -8.83
CA PRO A 33 6.21 14.17 -10.14
C PRO A 33 5.44 13.36 -11.20
N GLY A 34 4.75 14.06 -12.10
CA GLY A 34 4.03 13.45 -13.23
C GLY A 34 2.56 13.15 -12.92
N GLU A 35 1.75 13.17 -13.99
CA GLU A 35 0.28 13.03 -13.87
C GLU A 35 -0.16 11.59 -13.56
N ASP A 36 0.61 10.59 -13.99
CA ASP A 36 0.26 9.17 -13.81
C ASP A 36 0.62 8.62 -12.43
N LEU A 37 1.64 9.19 -11.77
CA LEU A 37 2.14 8.65 -10.51
C LEU A 37 1.18 8.86 -9.34
N LYS A 38 0.55 10.04 -9.30
CA LYS A 38 -0.45 10.41 -8.29
C LYS A 38 -1.64 9.44 -8.24
N PRO A 39 -2.35 9.16 -9.35
CA PRO A 39 -3.46 8.21 -9.31
C PRO A 39 -3.01 6.81 -8.90
N ARG A 40 -1.83 6.34 -9.31
CA ARG A 40 -1.31 5.02 -8.90
C ARG A 40 -0.96 4.92 -7.43
N MET A 41 -0.34 5.96 -6.86
CA MET A 41 -0.09 6.01 -5.42
C MET A 41 -1.42 6.00 -4.64
N LEU A 42 -2.41 6.78 -5.07
CA LEU A 42 -3.72 6.81 -4.44
C LEU A 42 -4.45 5.47 -4.54
N GLU A 43 -4.34 4.78 -5.67
CA GLU A 43 -4.93 3.46 -5.90
C GLU A 43 -4.30 2.41 -4.98
N ALA A 44 -2.95 2.35 -4.93
CA ALA A 44 -2.23 1.42 -4.06
C ALA A 44 -2.59 1.62 -2.58
N VAL A 45 -2.61 2.88 -2.10
CA VAL A 45 -2.98 3.18 -0.71
C VAL A 45 -4.43 2.80 -0.44
N ARG A 46 -5.37 3.06 -1.36
CA ARG A 46 -6.78 2.69 -1.18
C ARG A 46 -6.98 1.18 -1.09
N GLU A 47 -6.36 0.40 -1.96
CA GLU A 47 -6.50 -1.06 -1.91
C GLU A 47 -5.85 -1.64 -0.65
N LEU A 48 -4.73 -1.07 -0.18
CA LEU A 48 -4.16 -1.45 1.12
C LEU A 48 -5.11 -1.12 2.28
N LEU A 49 -5.68 0.09 2.34
CA LEU A 49 -6.65 0.44 3.39
C LEU A 49 -7.90 -0.44 3.33
N ALA A 50 -8.42 -0.73 2.13
CA ALA A 50 -9.55 -1.62 1.95
C ALA A 50 -9.24 -3.07 2.37
N LEU A 51 -8.01 -3.53 2.13
CA LEU A 51 -7.53 -4.83 2.61
C LEU A 51 -7.41 -4.85 4.15
N GLN A 52 -6.92 -3.76 4.74
CA GLN A 52 -6.84 -3.60 6.20
C GLN A 52 -8.23 -3.66 6.82
N GLU A 53 -9.19 -2.90 6.28
CA GLU A 53 -10.58 -2.89 6.74
C GLU A 53 -11.23 -4.28 6.60
N ALA A 54 -11.04 -4.96 5.47
CA ALA A 54 -11.55 -6.32 5.25
C ALA A 54 -10.96 -7.36 6.23
N ALA A 55 -9.73 -7.14 6.73
CA ALA A 55 -9.08 -8.01 7.70
C ALA A 55 -9.38 -7.62 9.17
N ALA A 56 -9.72 -6.35 9.42
CA ALA A 56 -9.78 -5.76 10.76
C ALA A 56 -11.14 -5.88 11.45
N ASP A 57 -12.19 -6.36 10.78
CA ASP A 57 -13.52 -6.37 11.38
C ASP A 57 -13.90 -7.72 12.06
N PRO A 58 -13.75 -7.85 13.39
CA PRO A 58 -14.29 -8.97 14.17
C PRO A 58 -15.79 -8.82 14.46
N ALA A 59 -16.41 -7.67 14.16
CA ALA A 59 -17.81 -7.36 14.40
C ALA A 59 -18.66 -7.34 13.10
N ASP A 60 -18.03 -7.35 11.92
CA ASP A 60 -18.73 -7.45 10.63
C ASP A 60 -19.25 -8.88 10.42
N PRO A 61 -20.59 -9.08 10.38
CA PRO A 61 -21.19 -10.36 10.05
C PRO A 61 -20.82 -10.88 8.64
N ALA A 62 -20.15 -10.09 7.79
CA ALA A 62 -19.63 -10.54 6.50
C ALA A 62 -18.41 -11.47 6.59
N ASN A 63 -17.73 -11.57 7.75
CA ASN A 63 -16.42 -12.23 7.82
C ASN A 63 -16.08 -13.05 9.10
N PRO A 64 -16.97 -13.94 9.57
CA PRO A 64 -16.76 -14.73 10.79
C PRO A 64 -15.67 -15.82 10.65
N HIS A 65 -15.30 -16.20 9.42
CA HIS A 65 -14.49 -17.38 9.12
C HIS A 65 -12.97 -17.14 9.05
N LEU A 66 -12.52 -15.89 9.11
CA LEU A 66 -11.10 -15.57 9.05
C LEU A 66 -10.40 -15.93 10.39
N PRO A 67 -9.34 -16.78 10.39
CA PRO A 67 -8.58 -17.07 11.61
C PRO A 67 -7.97 -15.79 12.20
N SER A 68 -7.94 -15.68 13.54
CA SER A 68 -7.36 -14.52 14.23
C SER A 68 -5.88 -14.28 13.88
N GLU A 69 -5.12 -15.36 13.67
CA GLU A 69 -3.72 -15.31 13.24
C GLU A 69 -3.57 -14.69 11.84
N LEU A 70 -4.46 -15.06 10.92
CA LEU A 70 -4.48 -14.53 9.56
C LEU A 70 -4.88 -13.05 9.55
N ARG A 71 -5.85 -12.65 10.39
CA ARG A 71 -6.21 -11.23 10.58
C ARG A 71 -5.03 -10.41 11.11
N ALA A 72 -4.34 -10.91 12.14
CA ALA A 72 -3.20 -10.22 12.73
C ALA A 72 -2.04 -10.06 11.72
N GLU A 73 -1.78 -11.10 10.92
CA GLU A 73 -0.72 -11.06 9.91
C GLU A 73 -1.06 -10.12 8.75
N LEU A 74 -2.31 -10.12 8.28
CA LEU A 74 -2.78 -9.19 7.25
C LEU A 74 -2.72 -7.74 7.75
N ALA A 75 -3.18 -7.48 8.97
CA ALA A 75 -3.10 -6.16 9.59
C ALA A 75 -1.64 -5.68 9.67
N ARG A 76 -0.74 -6.53 10.19
CA ARG A 76 0.70 -6.22 10.31
C ARG A 76 1.33 -5.92 8.96
N ARG A 77 1.11 -6.78 7.95
CA ARG A 77 1.74 -6.61 6.62
C ARG A 77 1.20 -5.41 5.85
N THR A 78 -0.08 -5.13 6.00
CA THR A 78 -0.71 -3.96 5.37
C THR A 78 -0.21 -2.67 6.00
N ASP A 79 -0.07 -2.65 7.33
CA ASP A 79 0.51 -1.53 8.08
C ASP A 79 1.99 -1.28 7.73
N GLU A 80 2.79 -2.35 7.60
CA GLU A 80 4.18 -2.28 7.13
C GLU A 80 4.26 -1.76 5.69
N SER A 81 3.37 -2.24 4.81
CA SER A 81 3.31 -1.79 3.42
C SER A 81 2.95 -0.30 3.32
N LEU A 82 1.95 0.17 4.07
CA LEU A 82 1.60 1.59 4.13
C LEU A 82 2.75 2.45 4.66
N SER A 83 3.35 2.04 5.78
CA SER A 83 4.48 2.76 6.41
C SER A 83 5.67 2.94 5.45
N SER A 84 5.89 1.98 4.56
CA SER A 84 6.94 2.05 3.54
C SER A 84 6.69 3.00 2.38
N LEU A 85 5.42 3.30 2.09
CA LEU A 85 5.06 4.20 1.00
C LEU A 85 5.35 5.66 1.37
N TRP A 86 5.51 5.98 2.65
CA TRP A 86 5.73 7.36 3.10
C TRP A 86 7.14 7.88 2.82
N PRO A 87 8.23 7.13 3.10
CA PRO A 87 9.56 7.49 2.60
C PRO A 87 9.58 7.67 1.08
N LEU A 88 8.90 6.78 0.33
CA LEU A 88 8.76 6.89 -1.12
C LEU A 88 8.04 8.18 -1.52
N CYS A 89 6.91 8.50 -0.90
CA CYS A 89 6.19 9.76 -1.13
C CYS A 89 7.12 10.95 -0.90
N HIS A 90 7.89 10.94 0.19
CA HIS A 90 8.85 12.02 0.45
C HIS A 90 9.91 12.13 -0.64
N LYS A 91 10.57 11.03 -1.03
CA LYS A 91 11.56 11.01 -2.13
C LYS A 91 10.96 11.55 -3.44
N LEU A 92 9.74 11.12 -3.79
CA LEU A 92 9.02 11.61 -4.97
C LEU A 92 8.73 13.13 -4.89
N THR A 93 8.36 13.65 -3.73
CA THR A 93 8.17 15.11 -3.57
C THR A 93 9.47 15.90 -3.71
N LEU A 94 10.60 15.34 -3.27
CA LEU A 94 11.91 15.95 -3.47
C LEU A 94 12.27 15.97 -4.96
N LEU A 95 11.98 14.91 -5.70
CA LEU A 95 12.16 14.85 -7.15
C LEU A 95 11.28 15.87 -7.88
N ALA A 96 10.00 16.00 -7.51
CA ALA A 96 9.10 17.00 -8.09
C ALA A 96 9.58 18.45 -7.87
N ARG A 97 10.28 18.71 -6.76
CA ARG A 97 10.86 20.01 -6.44
C ARG A 97 12.26 20.21 -7.06
N SER A 98 12.92 19.12 -7.45
CA SER A 98 14.22 19.16 -8.07
C SER A 98 14.14 19.74 -9.49
N LYS A 99 15.16 20.49 -9.91
CA LYS A 99 15.29 20.99 -11.30
C LYS A 99 15.82 19.91 -12.26
N VAL A 100 15.72 18.63 -11.90
CA VAL A 100 16.20 17.53 -12.72
C VAL A 100 15.32 17.43 -13.97
N LYS A 101 15.96 17.19 -15.13
CA LYS A 101 15.24 17.09 -16.39
C LYS A 101 14.28 15.89 -16.35
N PRO A 102 13.00 16.06 -16.76
CA PRO A 102 12.00 14.99 -16.73
C PRO A 102 12.44 13.72 -17.46
N GLU A 103 13.26 13.86 -18.51
CA GLU A 103 13.76 12.74 -19.31
C GLU A 103 14.70 11.82 -18.53
N ALA A 104 15.52 12.37 -17.64
CA ALA A 104 16.49 11.60 -16.84
C ALA A 104 15.81 10.76 -15.75
N LEU A 105 14.58 11.11 -15.37
CA LEU A 105 13.81 10.44 -14.33
C LEU A 105 12.67 9.59 -14.89
N ARG A 106 12.40 9.66 -16.21
CA ARG A 106 11.23 9.02 -16.83
C ARG A 106 11.20 7.52 -16.63
N GLU A 107 12.33 6.83 -16.85
CA GLU A 107 12.41 5.37 -16.67
C GLU A 107 12.23 4.95 -15.21
N ARG A 108 12.79 5.73 -14.27
CA ARG A 108 12.70 5.47 -12.83
C ARG A 108 11.27 5.69 -12.32
N ILE A 109 10.64 6.79 -12.73
CA ILE A 109 9.23 7.07 -12.42
C ILE A 109 8.31 6.02 -13.04
N ALA A 110 8.59 5.56 -14.26
CA ALA A 110 7.82 4.48 -14.89
C ALA A 110 7.95 3.15 -14.12
N GLY A 111 9.16 2.82 -13.65
CA GLY A 111 9.40 1.66 -12.78
C GLY A 111 8.59 1.74 -11.48
N VAL A 112 8.66 2.86 -10.78
CA VAL A 112 7.86 3.10 -9.56
C VAL A 112 6.35 3.02 -9.85
N THR A 113 5.90 3.58 -10.97
CA THR A 113 4.48 3.55 -11.39
C THR A 113 4.00 2.11 -11.60
N SER A 114 4.79 1.29 -12.31
CA SER A 114 4.47 -0.13 -12.53
C SER A 114 4.40 -0.91 -11.21
N GLN A 115 5.31 -0.64 -10.28
CA GLN A 115 5.32 -1.32 -8.98
C GLN A 115 4.14 -0.91 -8.10
N LEU A 116 3.69 0.35 -8.16
CA LEU A 116 2.47 0.79 -7.49
C LEU A 116 1.22 0.12 -8.07
N GLU A 117 1.16 -0.06 -9.40
CA GLU A 117 0.10 -0.82 -10.06
C GLU A 117 0.08 -2.29 -9.62
N ASP A 118 1.25 -2.93 -9.55
CA ASP A 118 1.37 -4.31 -9.05
C ASP A 118 0.92 -4.42 -7.59
N LEU A 119 1.31 -3.46 -6.75
CA LEU A 119 0.90 -3.41 -5.35
C LEU A 119 -0.63 -3.29 -5.20
N ALA A 120 -1.25 -2.38 -5.97
CA ALA A 120 -2.70 -2.21 -5.96
C ALA A 120 -3.43 -3.48 -6.40
N ARG A 121 -3.03 -4.08 -7.53
CA ARG A 121 -3.63 -5.33 -8.05
C ARG A 121 -3.50 -6.48 -7.06
N ASN A 122 -2.36 -6.58 -6.37
CA ASN A 122 -2.14 -7.63 -5.40
C ASN A 122 -2.98 -7.44 -4.13
N ALA A 123 -3.11 -6.20 -3.65
CA ALA A 123 -3.99 -5.89 -2.52
C ALA A 123 -5.46 -6.16 -2.87
N GLU A 124 -5.91 -5.78 -4.06
CA GLU A 124 -7.25 -6.09 -4.59
C GLU A 124 -7.47 -7.61 -4.68
N ALA A 125 -6.53 -8.35 -5.28
CA ALA A 125 -6.62 -9.80 -5.41
C ALA A 125 -6.70 -10.49 -4.04
N THR A 126 -5.89 -10.05 -3.08
CA THR A 126 -5.91 -10.57 -1.70
C THR A 126 -7.26 -10.27 -1.04
N ARG A 127 -7.78 -9.04 -1.19
CA ARG A 127 -9.09 -8.66 -0.66
C ARG A 127 -10.22 -9.50 -1.27
N ASN A 128 -10.20 -9.73 -2.59
CA ASN A 128 -11.17 -10.59 -3.27
C ASN A 128 -11.06 -12.05 -2.80
N GLN A 129 -9.86 -12.55 -2.53
CA GLN A 129 -9.66 -13.88 -1.94
C GLN A 129 -10.24 -13.96 -0.53
N LEU A 130 -10.04 -12.94 0.31
CA LEU A 130 -10.67 -12.88 1.63
C LEU A 130 -12.19 -12.93 1.49
N ALA A 131 -12.78 -12.18 0.55
CA ALA A 131 -14.22 -12.23 0.29
C ALA A 131 -14.71 -13.62 -0.17
N HIS A 132 -13.91 -14.35 -0.96
CA HIS A 132 -14.25 -15.73 -1.35
C HIS A 132 -14.22 -16.72 -0.18
N ILE A 133 -13.26 -16.57 0.73
CA ILE A 133 -13.14 -17.41 1.92
C ILE A 133 -14.38 -17.28 2.83
N THR A 134 -15.05 -16.14 2.78
CA THR A 134 -16.02 -15.73 3.81
C THR A 134 -17.46 -15.93 3.39
N LEU A 135 -17.67 -16.19 2.09
CA LEU A 135 -18.94 -16.59 1.49
C LEU A 135 -19.21 -18.11 1.60
N GLY A 136 -18.49 -18.84 2.46
CA GLY A 136 -18.73 -20.25 2.74
C GLY A 136 -17.69 -21.22 2.14
N ALA A 137 -16.41 -20.86 2.18
CA ALA A 137 -15.34 -21.74 1.72
C ALA A 137 -15.11 -22.93 2.67
N SER A 138 -14.79 -24.08 2.10
CA SER A 138 -14.38 -25.29 2.81
C SER A 138 -13.02 -25.11 3.52
N GLU A 139 -12.74 -25.90 4.58
CA GLU A 139 -11.44 -25.89 5.29
C GLU A 139 -10.23 -26.04 4.35
N LEU A 140 -10.39 -26.75 3.23
CA LEU A 140 -9.33 -26.93 2.23
C LEU A 140 -9.01 -25.61 1.50
N GLU A 141 -10.03 -24.83 1.17
CA GLU A 141 -9.89 -23.53 0.50
C GLU A 141 -9.29 -22.48 1.45
N ILE A 142 -9.62 -22.56 2.75
CA ILE A 142 -8.99 -21.75 3.80
C ILE A 142 -7.49 -22.07 3.94
N ASN A 143 -7.12 -23.36 3.93
CA ASN A 143 -5.71 -23.77 4.04
C ASN A 143 -4.87 -23.39 2.82
N VAL A 144 -5.43 -23.53 1.61
CA VAL A 144 -4.77 -23.08 0.36
C VAL A 144 -4.59 -21.56 0.34
N ALA A 145 -5.61 -20.81 0.77
CA ALA A 145 -5.50 -19.37 0.91
C ALA A 145 -4.48 -18.96 1.99
N THR A 146 -4.38 -19.70 3.08
CA THR A 146 -3.42 -19.43 4.17
C THR A 146 -1.98 -19.70 3.73
N GLU A 147 -1.73 -20.79 2.99
CA GLU A 147 -0.41 -21.05 2.38
C GLU A 147 -0.03 -19.99 1.34
N GLN A 148 -1.00 -19.49 0.57
CA GLN A 148 -0.77 -18.42 -0.42
C GLN A 148 -0.64 -17.02 0.21
N VAL A 149 -1.32 -16.73 1.32
CA VAL A 149 -1.06 -15.53 2.15
C VAL A 149 0.30 -15.64 2.84
N GLY A 150 0.74 -16.85 3.21
CA GLY A 150 2.12 -17.14 3.59
C GLY A 150 3.14 -16.71 2.52
N ALA A 151 2.76 -16.79 1.23
CA ALA A 151 3.53 -16.29 0.10
C ALA A 151 3.55 -14.75 -0.05
N MET A 152 2.74 -13.99 0.71
CA MET A 152 2.86 -12.52 0.82
C MET A 152 4.19 -12.07 1.49
N LYS A 153 5.16 -12.97 1.72
CA LYS A 153 6.55 -12.68 2.16
C LYS A 153 7.28 -11.68 1.24
N TRP A 154 6.64 -11.33 0.12
CA TRP A 154 7.19 -10.58 -0.99
C TRP A 154 7.00 -9.05 -0.90
N GLN A 155 6.03 -8.53 -0.13
CA GLN A 155 5.79 -7.07 -0.04
C GLN A 155 7.02 -6.29 0.48
N VAL A 156 7.77 -6.85 1.43
CA VAL A 156 9.02 -6.26 1.94
C VAL A 156 10.13 -6.26 0.87
N THR A 157 10.20 -7.29 0.03
CA THR A 157 11.21 -7.40 -1.05
C THR A 157 10.92 -6.43 -2.19
N GLU A 158 9.65 -6.21 -2.52
CA GLU A 158 9.28 -5.27 -3.58
C GLU A 158 9.49 -3.81 -3.15
N MET A 159 9.29 -3.50 -1.87
CA MET A 159 9.63 -2.20 -1.30
C MET A 159 11.14 -1.89 -1.33
N GLN A 160 11.99 -2.89 -1.05
CA GLN A 160 13.44 -2.75 -1.19
C GLN A 160 13.86 -2.45 -2.64
N ARG A 161 13.12 -2.98 -3.62
CA ARG A 161 13.35 -2.66 -5.04
C ARG A 161 12.89 -1.25 -5.40
N ILE A 162 11.73 -0.81 -4.91
CA ILE A 162 11.24 0.55 -5.12
C ILE A 162 12.24 1.58 -4.57
N ASP A 163 12.80 1.32 -3.39
CA ASP A 163 13.77 2.21 -2.75
C ASP A 163 15.10 2.27 -3.52
N ALA A 164 15.62 1.10 -3.94
CA ALA A 164 16.84 1.00 -4.74
C ALA A 164 16.72 1.71 -6.10
N LEU A 165 15.54 1.70 -6.72
CA LEU A 165 15.30 2.38 -7.99
C LEU A 165 15.43 3.91 -7.88
N LEU A 166 15.31 4.48 -6.68
CA LEU A 166 15.42 5.93 -6.46
C LEU A 166 16.79 6.39 -5.93
N ASP A 167 17.63 5.46 -5.46
CA ASP A 167 18.92 5.77 -4.81
C ASP A 167 20.16 5.72 -5.73
N ASP A 168 20.07 5.14 -6.93
CA ASP A 168 21.12 5.17 -8.00
C ASP A 168 21.17 6.46 -8.85
#